data_AF-A0A1F7X862-F1
#
_entry.id   AF-A0A1F7X862-F1
#
_cell.length_a   1.000
_cell.length_b   1.000
_cell.length_c   1.000
_cell.angle_alpha   90.00
_cell.angle_beta   90.00
_cell.angle_gamma   90.00
#
_symmetry.space_group_name_H-M   'P 1'
#
loop_
_entity.id
_entity.type
_entity.pdbx_description
1 polymer ?
#
loop_
_entity_poly.entity_id
_entity_poly.type
_entity_poly.pdbx_seq_one_letter_code
_entity_poly.pdbx_strand_id
1 'polypeptide(L)'
;MKKIFAIVTTLILTINLLLPVSAFAQTPAEVSLNPNVKCELLEQKLEHKINNWKTRKEAKVERWERIKEHINAVIEKLRAKGYDVTPLEEDKVIMQGLIDEMQVAFDNVIAKASEAKANACSDKEAFKTNLEELKVLIQEAKAQWQELTGFMKNEFIPDIKSYKDITPTPTP
;
A
#
# COMPACT_ATOMS: atom_id res chain seq x y z
N MET A 1 38.24 -55.65 14.81
CA MET A 1 39.66 -55.84 15.15
C MET A 1 40.48 -54.71 14.56
N LYS A 2 41.43 -54.21 15.35
CA LYS A 2 42.33 -53.06 15.16
C LYS A 2 43.24 -53.14 13.92
N LYS A 3 43.64 -51.95 13.43
CA LYS A 3 45.00 -51.45 13.05
C LYS A 3 44.80 -50.17 12.22
N ILE A 4 44.85 -48.93 12.74
CA ILE A 4 45.96 -48.08 13.26
C ILE A 4 47.09 -47.82 12.23
N PHE A 5 47.49 -46.53 12.15
CA PHE A 5 48.71 -45.88 11.58
C PHE A 5 48.62 -45.42 10.12
N ALA A 6 49.08 -44.24 9.68
CA ALA A 6 49.76 -43.08 10.28
C ALA A 6 49.57 -41.86 9.34
N ILE A 7 49.22 -40.66 9.84
CA ILE A 7 50.08 -39.44 9.91
C ILE A 7 50.95 -39.18 8.67
N VAL A 8 50.60 -38.16 7.88
CA VAL A 8 51.57 -37.21 7.31
C VAL A 8 51.02 -35.79 7.42
N THR A 9 51.74 -35.03 8.21
CA THR A 9 51.70 -33.59 8.47
C THR A 9 52.16 -32.76 7.27
N THR A 10 51.49 -31.65 7.01
CA THR A 10 52.06 -30.42 6.43
C THR A 10 51.08 -29.28 6.76
N LEU A 11 51.16 -28.66 7.93
CA LEU A 11 51.97 -27.47 8.19
C LEU A 11 52.03 -26.51 7.00
N ILE A 12 51.05 -25.61 6.88
CA ILE A 12 51.25 -24.31 6.25
C ILE A 12 51.12 -23.25 7.33
N LEU A 13 52.30 -22.83 7.78
CA LEU A 13 52.57 -21.66 8.60
C LEU A 13 52.71 -20.45 7.66
N THR A 14 51.77 -19.51 7.70
CA THR A 14 51.96 -18.10 7.28
C THR A 14 51.12 -17.26 8.25
N ILE A 15 51.68 -16.79 9.36
CA ILE A 15 52.40 -15.50 9.53
C ILE A 15 51.64 -14.31 8.92
N ASN A 16 50.92 -13.63 9.82
CA ASN A 16 50.68 -12.19 9.95
C ASN A 16 50.58 -11.33 8.68
N LEU A 17 49.41 -10.71 8.53
CA LEU A 17 49.35 -9.25 8.37
C LEU A 17 48.16 -8.73 9.20
N LEU A 18 48.50 -8.31 10.43
CA LEU A 18 47.76 -7.30 11.17
C LEU A 18 47.64 -6.07 10.27
N LEU A 19 46.53 -5.98 9.54
CA LEU A 19 46.10 -4.69 9.05
C LEU A 19 45.60 -3.93 10.29
N PRO A 20 46.10 -2.73 10.59
CA PRO A 20 45.36 -1.84 11.47
C PRO A 20 44.01 -1.64 10.78
N VAL A 21 42.96 -2.19 11.37
CA VAL A 21 41.62 -1.70 11.11
C VAL A 21 41.67 -0.27 11.62
N SER A 22 41.95 0.67 10.72
CA SER A 22 41.70 2.07 10.93
C SER A 22 40.22 2.17 11.22
N ALA A 23 39.86 2.04 12.49
CA ALA A 23 38.59 2.49 13.00
C ALA A 23 38.56 3.99 12.72
N PHE A 24 38.12 4.36 11.52
CA PHE A 24 37.61 5.68 11.26
C PHE A 24 36.33 5.81 12.10
N ALA A 25 36.51 6.03 13.39
CA ALA A 25 35.59 6.82 14.19
C ALA A 25 35.70 8.27 13.69
N GLN A 26 35.33 8.49 12.43
CA GLN A 26 34.86 9.80 12.04
C GLN A 26 33.46 9.88 12.63
N THR A 27 33.34 10.48 13.80
CA THR A 27 32.10 11.16 14.18
C THR A 27 31.72 12.01 12.97
N PRO A 28 30.61 11.72 12.27
CA PRO A 28 30.20 12.57 11.17
C PRO A 28 30.02 13.95 11.77
N ALA A 29 30.82 14.91 11.30
CA ALA A 29 30.64 16.30 11.67
C ALA A 29 29.16 16.62 11.42
N GLU A 30 28.45 17.06 12.46
CA GLU A 30 27.06 17.50 12.31
C GLU A 30 27.09 18.73 11.39
N VAL A 31 26.92 18.50 10.09
CA VAL A 31 26.67 19.56 9.13
C VAL A 31 25.28 20.10 9.48
N SER A 32 25.24 21.13 10.33
CA SER A 32 24.01 21.83 10.66
C SER A 32 23.54 22.56 9.41
N LEU A 33 22.73 21.89 8.59
CA LEU A 33 22.06 22.51 7.45
C LEU A 33 21.32 23.76 7.91
N ASN A 34 21.46 24.83 7.14
CA ASN A 34 20.72 26.07 7.32
C ASN A 34 19.21 25.75 7.48
N PRO A 35 18.51 26.30 8.48
CA PRO A 35 17.08 26.07 8.70
C PRO A 35 16.21 26.17 7.43
N ASN A 36 16.53 27.09 6.52
CA ASN A 36 15.80 27.25 5.25
C ASN A 36 15.97 26.03 4.33
N VAL A 37 17.20 25.50 4.22
CA VAL A 37 17.49 24.28 3.44
C VAL A 37 16.79 23.06 4.03
N LYS A 38 16.60 23.02 5.36
CA LYS A 38 15.86 21.93 6.02
C LYS A 38 14.37 21.96 5.68
N CYS A 39 13.75 23.13 5.61
CA CYS A 39 12.31 23.23 5.35
C CYS A 39 11.99 22.98 3.86
N GLU A 40 12.80 23.48 2.93
CA GLU A 40 12.68 23.19 1.49
C GLU A 40 12.78 21.68 1.21
N LEU A 41 13.69 20.98 1.92
CA LEU A 41 13.80 19.52 1.81
C LEU A 41 12.54 18.80 2.33
N LEU A 42 11.86 19.34 3.34
CA LEU A 42 10.58 18.80 3.82
C LEU A 42 9.47 19.03 2.81
N GLU A 43 9.41 20.21 2.20
CA GLU A 43 8.45 20.50 1.12
C GLU A 43 8.60 19.55 -0.06
N GLN A 44 9.85 19.33 -0.52
CA GLN A 44 10.14 18.38 -1.59
C GLN A 44 9.74 16.94 -1.23
N LYS A 45 9.98 16.53 0.02
CA LYS A 45 9.56 15.20 0.49
C LYS A 45 8.04 15.05 0.50
N LEU A 46 7.32 16.07 0.97
CA LEU A 46 5.86 16.07 0.97
C LEU A 46 5.29 16.11 -0.44
N GLU A 47 5.86 16.92 -1.33
CA GLU A 47 5.49 16.96 -2.75
C GLU A 47 5.64 15.58 -3.41
N HIS A 48 6.77 14.91 -3.18
CA HIS A 48 6.97 13.55 -3.68
C HIS A 48 5.93 12.56 -3.11
N LYS A 49 5.57 12.68 -1.83
CA LYS A 49 4.52 11.84 -1.23
C LYS A 49 3.14 12.13 -1.80
N ILE A 50 2.78 13.40 -1.99
CA ILE A 50 1.53 13.84 -2.63
C ILE A 50 1.40 13.22 -4.01
N ASN A 51 2.44 13.31 -4.84
CA ASN A 51 2.42 12.74 -6.18
C ASN A 51 2.30 11.22 -6.16
N ASN A 52 3.00 10.53 -5.24
CA ASN A 52 2.82 9.10 -5.05
C ASN A 52 1.40 8.71 -4.62
N TRP A 53 0.75 9.48 -3.75
CA TRP A 53 -0.64 9.21 -3.35
C TRP A 53 -1.62 9.44 -4.50
N LYS A 54 -1.45 10.50 -5.30
CA LYS A 54 -2.24 10.75 -6.51
C LYS A 54 -2.15 9.58 -7.49
N THR A 55 -0.94 9.18 -7.88
CA THR A 55 -0.72 8.06 -8.80
C THR A 55 -1.29 6.75 -8.24
N ARG A 56 -1.16 6.51 -6.91
CA ARG A 56 -1.75 5.31 -6.28
C ARG A 56 -3.27 5.35 -6.27
N LYS A 57 -3.89 6.51 -6.04
CA LYS A 57 -5.34 6.69 -6.12
C LYS A 57 -5.81 6.37 -7.54
N GLU A 58 -5.21 7.00 -8.55
CA GLU A 58 -5.54 6.79 -9.96
C GLU A 58 -5.44 5.31 -10.36
N ALA A 59 -4.32 4.66 -10.04
CA ALA A 59 -4.13 3.24 -10.35
C ALA A 59 -5.14 2.32 -9.64
N LYS A 60 -5.59 2.68 -8.43
CA LYS A 60 -6.64 1.95 -7.71
C LYS A 60 -8.01 2.15 -8.35
N VAL A 61 -8.36 3.39 -8.69
CA VAL A 61 -9.62 3.71 -9.37
C VAL A 61 -9.70 2.96 -10.69
N GLU A 62 -8.67 3.05 -11.53
CA GLU A 62 -8.60 2.36 -12.82
C GLU A 62 -8.74 0.83 -12.67
N ARG A 63 -8.13 0.25 -11.62
CA ARG A 63 -8.30 -1.17 -11.31
C ARG A 63 -9.74 -1.52 -10.97
N TRP A 64 -10.42 -0.68 -10.19
CA TRP A 64 -11.80 -0.93 -9.79
C TRP A 64 -12.79 -0.71 -10.94
N GLU A 65 -12.54 0.24 -11.84
CA GLU A 65 -13.33 0.38 -13.07
C GLU A 65 -13.30 -0.92 -13.89
N ARG A 66 -12.10 -1.48 -14.12
CA ARG A 66 -11.99 -2.78 -14.80
C ARG A 66 -12.73 -3.89 -14.07
N ILE A 67 -12.65 -3.93 -12.73
CA ILE A 67 -13.36 -4.94 -11.94
C ILE A 67 -14.88 -4.78 -12.10
N LYS A 68 -15.41 -3.55 -12.07
CA LYS A 68 -16.83 -3.27 -12.32
C LYS A 68 -17.28 -3.75 -13.69
N GLU A 69 -16.51 -3.50 -14.74
CA GLU A 69 -16.80 -4.01 -16.09
C GLU A 69 -16.89 -5.55 -16.13
N HIS A 70 -15.95 -6.23 -15.47
CA HIS A 70 -15.96 -7.69 -15.40
C HIS A 70 -17.16 -8.22 -14.62
N ILE A 71 -17.50 -7.57 -13.51
CA ILE A 71 -18.68 -7.91 -12.70
C ILE A 71 -19.95 -7.77 -13.51
N ASN A 72 -20.13 -6.64 -14.19
CA ASN A 72 -21.29 -6.42 -15.07
C ASN A 72 -21.39 -7.52 -16.14
N ALA A 73 -20.27 -7.87 -16.78
CA ALA A 73 -20.25 -8.95 -17.77
C ALA A 73 -20.61 -10.33 -17.17
N VAL A 74 -20.30 -10.59 -15.90
CA VAL A 74 -20.71 -11.82 -15.20
C VAL A 74 -22.20 -11.79 -14.90
N ILE A 75 -22.72 -10.69 -14.36
CA ILE A 75 -24.15 -10.51 -14.05
C ILE A 75 -25.00 -10.69 -15.31
N GLU A 76 -24.63 -10.07 -16.44
CA GLU A 76 -25.38 -10.22 -17.70
C GLU A 76 -25.38 -11.68 -18.19
N LYS A 77 -24.25 -12.40 -18.05
CA LYS A 77 -24.18 -13.83 -18.41
C LYS A 77 -25.05 -14.71 -17.52
N LEU A 78 -25.14 -14.40 -16.24
CA LEU A 78 -25.99 -15.14 -15.29
C LEU A 78 -27.46 -14.85 -15.57
N ARG A 79 -27.83 -13.58 -15.78
CA ARG A 79 -29.17 -13.17 -16.17
C ARG A 79 -29.63 -13.86 -17.47
N ALA A 80 -28.76 -13.88 -18.49
CA ALA A 80 -29.07 -14.55 -19.76
C ALA A 80 -29.27 -16.07 -19.63
N LYS A 81 -28.78 -16.69 -18.56
CA LYS A 81 -29.00 -18.11 -18.23
C LYS A 81 -30.23 -18.33 -17.34
N GLY A 82 -30.96 -17.28 -16.98
CA GLY A 82 -32.15 -17.36 -16.14
C GLY A 82 -31.89 -17.35 -14.64
N TYR A 83 -30.66 -17.06 -14.19
CA TYR A 83 -30.39 -16.88 -12.77
C TYR A 83 -30.99 -15.56 -12.25
N ASP A 84 -31.54 -15.57 -11.04
CA ASP A 84 -31.85 -14.34 -10.31
C ASP A 84 -30.54 -13.70 -9.85
N VAL A 85 -30.23 -12.53 -10.41
CA VAL A 85 -29.00 -11.79 -10.13
C VAL A 85 -29.20 -10.62 -9.18
N THR A 86 -30.40 -10.49 -8.56
CA THR A 86 -30.72 -9.39 -7.64
C THR A 86 -29.67 -9.21 -6.54
N PRO A 87 -29.17 -10.27 -5.86
CA PRO A 87 -28.14 -10.11 -4.84
C PRO A 87 -26.83 -9.50 -5.39
N LEU A 88 -26.42 -9.91 -6.59
CA LEU A 88 -25.18 -9.39 -7.20
C LEU A 88 -25.31 -7.93 -7.63
N GLU A 89 -26.51 -7.47 -7.98
CA GLU A 89 -26.77 -6.07 -8.29
C GLU A 89 -26.76 -5.21 -7.01
N GLU A 90 -27.32 -5.72 -5.90
CA GLU A 90 -27.24 -5.07 -4.58
C GLU A 90 -25.78 -4.94 -4.12
N ASP A 91 -25.01 -6.03 -4.21
CA ASP A 91 -23.59 -6.04 -3.87
C ASP A 91 -22.77 -5.07 -4.72
N LYS A 92 -23.16 -4.87 -5.99
CA LYS A 92 -22.51 -3.89 -6.88
C LYS A 92 -22.71 -2.46 -6.37
N VAL A 93 -23.89 -2.14 -5.82
CA VAL A 93 -24.15 -0.84 -5.21
C VAL A 93 -23.27 -0.65 -3.97
N ILE A 94 -23.17 -1.68 -3.12
CA ILE A 94 -22.29 -1.64 -1.93
C ILE A 94 -20.83 -1.43 -2.34
N MET A 95 -20.34 -2.20 -3.32
CA MET A 95 -18.98 -2.05 -3.85
C MET A 95 -18.72 -0.62 -4.35
N GLN A 96 -19.67 -0.02 -5.08
CA GLN A 96 -19.52 1.35 -5.57
C GLN A 96 -19.41 2.36 -4.43
N GLY A 97 -20.23 2.21 -3.37
CA GLY A 97 -20.11 3.03 -2.16
C GLY A 97 -18.72 2.95 -1.54
N LEU A 98 -18.19 1.73 -1.36
CA LEU A 98 -16.85 1.51 -0.80
C LEU A 98 -15.72 2.06 -1.70
N ILE A 99 -15.90 2.04 -3.02
CA ILE A 99 -14.97 2.68 -3.97
C ILE A 99 -14.97 4.21 -3.77
N ASP A 100 -16.14 4.82 -3.58
CA ASP A 100 -16.27 6.26 -3.39
C ASP A 100 -15.68 6.71 -2.04
N GLU A 101 -15.95 5.96 -0.97
CA GLU A 101 -15.36 6.19 0.37
C GLU A 101 -13.83 6.10 0.33
N MET A 102 -13.28 5.08 -0.35
CA MET A 102 -11.84 4.97 -0.56
C MET A 102 -11.28 6.19 -1.29
N GLN A 103 -11.94 6.66 -2.36
CA GLN A 103 -11.48 7.83 -3.11
C GLN A 103 -11.45 9.09 -2.27
N VAL A 104 -12.51 9.34 -1.50
CA VAL A 104 -12.61 10.49 -0.58
C VAL A 104 -11.49 10.43 0.47
N ALA A 105 -11.21 9.26 1.05
CA ALA A 105 -10.15 9.12 2.03
C ALA A 105 -8.76 9.44 1.45
N PHE A 106 -8.48 9.04 0.20
CA PHE A 106 -7.25 9.44 -0.49
C PHE A 106 -7.18 10.95 -0.77
N ASP A 107 -8.30 11.58 -1.15
CA ASP A 107 -8.35 13.02 -1.38
C ASP A 107 -8.07 13.80 -0.10
N ASN A 108 -8.60 13.35 1.03
CA ASN A 108 -8.33 13.94 2.34
C ASN A 108 -6.84 13.87 2.69
N VAL A 109 -6.18 12.72 2.45
CA VAL A 109 -4.72 12.56 2.64
C VAL A 109 -3.95 13.57 1.77
N ILE A 110 -4.30 13.68 0.50
CA ILE A 110 -3.63 14.58 -0.45
C ILE A 110 -3.82 16.05 -0.05
N ALA A 111 -5.03 16.44 0.33
CA ALA A 111 -5.36 17.78 0.78
C ALA A 111 -4.57 18.14 2.04
N LYS A 112 -4.63 17.30 3.09
CA LYS A 112 -3.92 17.54 4.34
C LYS A 112 -2.40 17.56 4.18
N ALA A 113 -1.85 16.71 3.32
CA ALA A 113 -0.43 16.75 2.99
C ALA A 113 -0.03 18.04 2.26
N SER A 114 -0.92 18.59 1.43
CA SER A 114 -0.69 19.87 0.74
C SER A 114 -0.71 21.04 1.73
N GLU A 115 -1.61 21.02 2.71
CA GLU A 115 -1.62 21.98 3.82
C GLU A 115 -0.36 21.86 4.69
N ALA A 116 0.07 20.63 5.03
CA ALA A 116 1.33 20.41 5.72
C ALA A 116 2.50 20.99 4.92
N LYS A 117 2.54 20.75 3.60
CA LYS A 117 3.59 21.30 2.73
C LYS A 117 3.62 22.83 2.79
N ALA A 118 2.47 23.49 2.68
CA ALA A 118 2.38 24.96 2.71
C ALA A 118 2.87 25.60 4.02
N ASN A 119 2.79 24.86 5.14
CA ASN A 119 3.22 25.32 6.46
C ASN A 119 4.67 24.94 6.81
N ALA A 120 5.34 24.13 5.98
CA ALA A 120 6.64 23.54 6.33
C ALA A 120 7.74 24.58 6.60
N CYS A 121 7.73 25.70 5.89
CA CYS A 121 8.71 26.79 6.05
C CYS A 121 8.17 28.02 6.81
N SER A 122 6.86 28.13 7.03
CA SER A 122 6.21 29.35 7.52
C SER A 122 5.68 29.23 8.95
N ASP A 123 5.10 28.08 9.31
CA ASP A 123 4.49 27.87 10.62
C ASP A 123 4.77 26.45 11.12
N LYS A 124 5.72 26.34 12.05
CA LYS A 124 6.18 25.07 12.60
C LYS A 124 5.13 24.36 13.45
N GLU A 125 4.28 25.09 14.17
CA GLU A 125 3.26 24.46 15.01
C GLU A 125 2.09 23.98 14.16
N ALA A 126 1.64 24.79 13.19
CA ALA A 126 0.66 24.34 12.21
C ALA A 126 1.18 23.16 11.38
N PHE A 127 2.47 23.16 11.01
CA PHE A 127 3.10 22.03 10.33
C PHE A 127 3.00 20.73 11.14
N LYS A 128 3.35 20.76 12.43
CA LYS A 128 3.25 19.59 13.31
C LYS A 128 1.82 19.10 13.43
N THR A 129 0.86 20.00 13.67
CA THR A 129 -0.56 19.65 13.76
C THR A 129 -1.05 18.98 12.48
N ASN A 130 -0.74 19.57 11.31
CA ASN A 130 -1.10 18.99 10.01
C ASN A 130 -0.47 17.61 9.81
N LEU A 131 0.75 17.36 10.29
CA LEU A 131 1.39 16.05 10.21
C LEU A 131 0.71 15.00 11.11
N GLU A 132 0.23 15.36 12.30
CA GLU A 132 -0.50 14.44 13.16
C GLU A 132 -1.87 14.10 12.56
N GLU A 133 -2.60 15.09 12.05
CA GLU A 133 -3.86 14.87 11.33
C GLU A 133 -3.65 14.02 10.08
N LEU A 134 -2.58 14.28 9.32
CA LEU A 134 -2.24 13.48 8.14
C LEU A 134 -2.03 12.00 8.48
N LYS A 135 -1.41 11.67 9.64
CA LYS A 135 -1.23 10.28 10.05
C LYS A 135 -2.56 9.57 10.26
N VAL A 136 -3.54 10.25 10.86
CA VAL A 136 -4.89 9.73 11.08
C VAL A 136 -5.55 9.44 9.73
N LEU A 137 -5.55 10.41 8.82
CA LEU A 137 -6.12 10.27 7.48
C LEU A 137 -5.47 9.13 6.66
N ILE A 138 -4.16 8.91 6.83
CA ILE A 138 -3.47 7.77 6.19
C ILE A 138 -3.99 6.43 6.72
N GLN A 139 -4.28 6.32 8.03
CA GLN A 139 -4.87 5.09 8.58
C GLN A 139 -6.30 4.90 8.09
N GLU A 140 -7.09 5.96 8.00
CA GLU A 140 -8.45 5.91 7.44
C GLU A 140 -8.44 5.44 5.99
N ALA A 141 -7.60 6.03 5.13
CA ALA A 141 -7.46 5.61 3.73
C ALA A 141 -7.02 4.14 3.60
N LYS A 142 -6.20 3.65 4.54
CA LYS A 142 -5.83 2.23 4.61
C LYS A 142 -7.01 1.36 5.02
N ALA A 143 -7.80 1.77 6.03
CA ALA A 143 -8.97 1.05 6.49
C ALA A 143 -10.01 0.93 5.36
N GLN A 144 -10.31 2.04 4.67
CA GLN A 144 -11.24 2.07 3.54
C GLN A 144 -10.81 1.14 2.39
N TRP A 145 -9.51 1.10 2.09
CA TRP A 145 -8.98 0.12 1.15
C TRP A 145 -9.16 -1.34 1.62
N GLN A 146 -8.93 -1.60 2.90
CA GLN A 146 -9.08 -2.94 3.48
C GLN A 146 -10.53 -3.39 3.49
N GLU A 147 -11.46 -2.48 3.74
CA GLU A 147 -12.90 -2.73 3.72
C GLU A 147 -13.36 -3.12 2.31
N LEU A 148 -13.05 -2.29 1.30
CA LEU A 148 -13.37 -2.59 -0.10
C LEU A 148 -12.78 -3.94 -0.58
N THR A 149 -11.51 -4.20 -0.27
CA THR A 149 -10.88 -5.48 -0.64
C THR A 149 -11.41 -6.67 0.18
N GLY A 150 -11.82 -6.42 1.42
CA GLY A 150 -12.44 -7.39 2.31
C GLY A 150 -13.81 -7.81 1.81
N PHE A 151 -14.68 -6.85 1.53
CA PHE A 151 -16.01 -7.06 0.93
C PHE A 151 -15.90 -7.92 -0.32
N MET A 152 -15.04 -7.53 -1.26
CA MET A 152 -14.85 -8.29 -2.50
C MET A 152 -14.39 -9.73 -2.29
N LYS A 153 -13.50 -9.96 -1.32
CA LYS A 153 -12.95 -11.28 -1.05
C LYS A 153 -13.94 -12.18 -0.31
N ASN A 154 -14.67 -11.61 0.64
CA ASN A 154 -15.42 -12.36 1.65
C ASN A 154 -16.92 -12.45 1.33
N GLU A 155 -17.44 -11.55 0.51
CA GLU A 155 -18.86 -11.46 0.17
C GLU A 155 -19.02 -11.64 -1.35
N PHE A 156 -18.66 -10.63 -2.14
CA PHE A 156 -18.92 -10.59 -3.58
C PHE A 156 -18.41 -11.81 -4.38
N ILE A 157 -17.14 -12.20 -4.20
CA ILE A 157 -16.53 -13.32 -4.93
C ILE A 157 -17.18 -14.67 -4.54
N PRO A 158 -17.35 -14.98 -3.24
CA PRO A 158 -18.17 -16.11 -2.80
C PRO A 158 -19.56 -16.13 -3.42
N ASP A 159 -20.25 -15.01 -3.48
CA ASP A 159 -21.59 -14.93 -4.04
C ASP A 159 -21.60 -15.29 -5.52
N ILE A 160 -20.69 -14.74 -6.34
CA ILE A 160 -20.55 -15.18 -7.75
C ILE A 160 -20.29 -16.69 -7.84
N LYS A 161 -19.44 -17.25 -6.96
CA LYS A 161 -19.09 -18.67 -7.03
C LYS A 161 -20.30 -19.56 -6.76
N SER A 162 -21.20 -19.16 -5.87
CA SER A 162 -22.41 -19.93 -5.56
C SER A 162 -23.27 -20.20 -6.81
N TYR A 163 -23.29 -19.28 -7.80
CA TYR A 163 -24.01 -19.47 -9.06
C TYR A 163 -23.43 -20.59 -9.95
N LYS A 164 -22.19 -21.03 -9.71
CA LYS A 164 -21.64 -22.20 -10.43
C LYS A 164 -22.23 -23.52 -9.94
N ASP A 165 -22.71 -23.55 -8.70
CA ASP A 165 -23.15 -24.76 -8.01
C ASP A 165 -24.69 -24.91 -8.02
N ILE A 166 -25.42 -23.89 -8.48
CA ILE A 166 -26.88 -23.85 -8.53
C ILE A 166 -27.36 -24.13 -9.97
N THR A 167 -28.41 -24.94 -10.11
CA THR A 167 -29.10 -25.12 -11.40
C THR A 167 -30.00 -23.91 -11.68
N PRO A 168 -30.02 -23.37 -12.92
CA PRO A 168 -30.81 -22.18 -13.22
C PRO A 168 -32.30 -22.47 -12.98
N THR A 169 -32.99 -21.59 -12.27
CA THR A 169 -34.45 -21.67 -12.15
C THR A 169 -35.03 -21.06 -13.42
N PRO A 170 -35.85 -21.79 -14.21
CA PRO A 170 -36.39 -21.24 -15.44
C PRO A 170 -37.25 -20.01 -15.15
N THR A 171 -36.95 -18.90 -15.81
CA THR A 171 -37.77 -17.69 -15.78
C THR A 171 -39.06 -17.97 -16.56
N PRO A 172 -40.27 -17.73 -16.01
CA PRO A 172 -41.53 -17.94 -16.71
C PRO A 172 -41.74 -16.99 -17.89
#